data_AF-A0A1R1PXQ7-F1
#
_entry.id   AF-A0A1R1PXQ7-F1
#
_cell.length_a   1.000
_cell.length_b   1.000
_cell.length_c   1.000
_cell.angle_alpha   90.00
_cell.angle_beta   90.00
_cell.angle_gamma   90.00
#
_symmetry.space_group_name_H-M   'P 1'
#
loop_
_entity.id
_entity.type
_entity.pdbx_description
1 polymer ?
#
loop_
_entity_poly.entity_id
_entity_poly.type
_entity_poly.pdbx_seq_one_letter_code
_entity_poly.pdbx_strand_id
1 'polypeptide(L)'
;MIQTLDTPIEIILANNKPASHGLITTATVPLEIMINKHTSTATFNVVPSLSYPVILGLPWLKQQQPIIDWVKLKLNFNLPESTATNNLKLNQITLSEKSFDPNDDSEDEDSFENHSEKLPMKYQDYSDTL
;
A
#
# COMPACT_ATOMS: atom_id res chain seq x y z
N MET A 1 -22.12 -2.96 14.94
CA MET A 1 -23.39 -3.25 14.24
C MET A 1 -23.08 -3.69 12.82
N ILE A 2 -23.86 -4.61 12.24
CA ILE A 2 -23.71 -5.13 10.87
C ILE A 2 -24.91 -4.65 10.04
N GLN A 3 -24.69 -4.33 8.77
CA GLN A 3 -25.69 -3.90 7.80
C GLN A 3 -25.66 -4.81 6.57
N THR A 4 -26.82 -4.98 5.94
CA THR A 4 -26.96 -5.69 4.65
C THR A 4 -26.51 -4.78 3.50
N LEU A 5 -25.92 -5.38 2.48
CA LEU A 5 -25.57 -4.69 1.23
C LEU A 5 -26.77 -4.78 0.27
N ASP A 6 -27.05 -3.68 -0.45
CA ASP A 6 -28.11 -3.64 -1.47
C ASP A 6 -27.81 -4.57 -2.65
N THR A 7 -26.51 -4.70 -2.98
CA THR A 7 -26.02 -5.59 -4.02
C THR A 7 -24.96 -6.52 -3.43
N PRO A 8 -25.17 -7.85 -3.44
CA PRO A 8 -24.16 -8.81 -3.01
C PRO A 8 -22.88 -8.70 -3.85
N ILE A 9 -21.72 -8.88 -3.21
CA ILE A 9 -20.41 -8.76 -3.86
C ILE A 9 -19.79 -10.15 -4.03
N GLU A 10 -19.36 -10.47 -5.24
CA GLU A 10 -18.59 -11.69 -5.51
C GLU A 10 -17.13 -11.53 -5.08
N ILE A 11 -16.59 -12.55 -4.40
CA ILE A 11 -15.16 -12.58 -4.04
C ILE A 11 -14.40 -13.34 -5.11
N ILE A 12 -13.51 -12.64 -5.79
CA ILE A 12 -12.57 -13.24 -6.74
C ILE A 12 -11.22 -13.41 -6.06
N LEU A 13 -10.72 -14.64 -6.01
CA LEU A 13 -9.42 -14.97 -5.46
C LEU A 13 -8.30 -14.57 -6.45
N ALA A 14 -7.05 -14.55 -5.98
CA ALA A 14 -5.90 -14.17 -6.80
C ALA A 14 -5.69 -15.06 -8.04
N ASN A 15 -6.25 -16.28 -8.04
CA ASN A 15 -6.27 -17.18 -9.18
C ASN A 15 -7.43 -16.91 -10.16
N ASN A 16 -8.11 -15.77 -10.05
CA ASN A 16 -9.28 -15.37 -10.82
C ASN A 16 -10.49 -16.32 -10.71
N LYS A 17 -10.56 -17.13 -9.65
CA LYS A 17 -11.72 -18.00 -9.39
C LYS A 17 -12.61 -17.43 -8.29
N PRO A 18 -13.93 -17.69 -8.34
CA PRO A 18 -14.83 -17.34 -7.24
C PRO A 18 -14.42 -18.05 -5.95
N ALA A 19 -14.56 -17.36 -4.83
CA ALA A 19 -14.39 -17.99 -3.52
C ALA A 19 -15.52 -18.98 -3.24
N SER A 20 -15.20 -20.12 -2.64
CA SER A 20 -16.17 -21.16 -2.26
C SER A 20 -17.16 -20.72 -1.18
N HIS A 21 -16.88 -19.62 -0.48
CA HIS A 21 -17.71 -19.10 0.61
C HIS A 21 -18.91 -18.27 0.14
N GLY A 22 -19.15 -18.18 -1.18
CA GLY A 22 -20.29 -17.46 -1.73
C GLY A 22 -20.11 -15.94 -1.78
N LEU A 23 -21.22 -15.23 -1.92
CA LEU A 23 -21.26 -13.77 -2.04
C LEU A 23 -21.21 -13.09 -0.67
N ILE A 24 -20.56 -11.92 -0.61
CA ILE A 24 -20.63 -11.01 0.53
C ILE A 24 -22.00 -10.32 0.49
N THR A 25 -22.80 -10.49 1.53
CA THR A 25 -24.13 -9.87 1.64
C THR A 25 -24.21 -8.83 2.75
N THR A 26 -23.18 -8.73 3.59
CA THR A 26 -23.19 -7.84 4.76
C THR A 26 -21.85 -7.14 4.95
N ALA A 27 -21.90 -5.98 5.58
CA ALA A 27 -20.74 -5.19 5.99
C ALA A 27 -20.95 -4.64 7.40
N THR A 28 -19.89 -4.21 8.06
CA THR A 28 -19.99 -3.49 9.33
C THR A 28 -20.47 -2.06 9.08
N VAL A 29 -21.00 -1.40 10.11
CA VAL A 29 -20.95 0.07 10.15
C VAL A 29 -19.47 0.53 10.17
N PRO A 30 -19.15 1.80 9.85
CA PRO A 30 -17.79 2.29 9.97
C PRO A 30 -17.25 2.05 11.39
N LEU A 31 -16.11 1.37 11.48
CA LEU A 31 -15.43 1.05 12.73
C LEU A 31 -14.14 1.85 12.84
N GLU A 32 -13.83 2.28 14.06
CA GLU A 32 -12.52 2.83 14.38
C GLU A 32 -11.51 1.69 14.53
N ILE A 33 -10.39 1.82 13.82
CA ILE A 33 -9.27 0.89 13.83
C ILE A 33 -8.08 1.65 14.41
N MET A 34 -7.49 1.08 15.46
CA MET A 34 -6.27 1.60 16.06
C MET A 34 -5.11 0.64 15.76
N ILE A 35 -4.09 1.14 15.08
CA ILE A 35 -2.85 0.40 14.82
C ILE A 35 -1.70 1.23 15.38
N ASN A 36 -1.07 0.71 16.43
CA ASN A 36 -0.09 1.45 17.23
C ASN A 36 -0.69 2.76 17.80
N LYS A 37 -0.28 3.91 17.27
CA LYS A 37 -0.77 5.25 17.64
C LYS A 37 -1.55 5.93 16.51
N HIS A 38 -1.82 5.21 15.43
CA HIS A 38 -2.58 5.69 14.28
C HIS A 38 -4.01 5.18 14.36
N THR A 39 -4.96 6.09 14.18
CA THR A 39 -6.38 5.79 14.17
C THR A 39 -6.94 6.02 12.77
N SER A 40 -7.77 5.10 12.30
CA SER A 40 -8.46 5.23 11.02
C SER A 40 -9.88 4.67 11.13
N THR A 41 -10.79 5.16 10.28
CA THR A 41 -12.14 4.62 10.19
C THR A 41 -12.25 3.77 8.93
N ALA A 42 -12.76 2.54 9.05
CA ALA A 42 -13.09 1.72 7.87
C ALA A 42 -14.35 0.89 8.06
N THR A 43 -14.98 0.58 6.93
CA THR A 43 -16.08 -0.38 6.84
C THR A 43 -15.53 -1.72 6.36
N PHE A 44 -15.93 -2.81 7.01
CA PHE A 44 -15.49 -4.16 6.67
C PHE A 44 -16.60 -4.99 6.07
N ASN A 45 -16.29 -5.67 4.97
CA ASN A 45 -17.15 -6.73 4.44
C ASN A 45 -17.07 -7.94 5.37
N VAL A 46 -18.23 -8.54 5.68
CA VAL A 46 -18.31 -9.70 6.57
C VAL A 46 -18.46 -10.96 5.74
N VAL A 47 -17.58 -11.91 5.98
CA VAL A 47 -17.55 -13.21 5.30
C VAL A 47 -17.55 -14.34 6.32
N PRO A 48 -18.13 -15.50 5.99
CA PRO A 48 -18.07 -16.66 6.87
C PRO A 48 -16.66 -17.25 6.90
N SER A 49 -16.17 -17.53 8.11
CA SER A 49 -15.02 -18.40 8.38
C SER A 49 -13.73 -18.08 7.61
N LEU A 50 -13.13 -16.91 7.86
CA LEU A 50 -11.75 -16.63 7.49
C LEU A 50 -10.77 -17.13 8.56
N SER A 51 -9.59 -17.59 8.13
CA SER A 51 -8.46 -17.90 9.03
C SER A 51 -7.92 -16.68 9.77
N TYR A 52 -8.20 -15.48 9.25
CA TYR A 52 -7.80 -14.20 9.85
C TYR A 52 -9.05 -13.41 10.25
N PRO A 53 -9.07 -12.80 11.44
CA PRO A 53 -10.26 -12.10 11.94
C PRO A 53 -10.55 -10.82 11.14
N VAL A 54 -9.52 -10.17 10.60
CA VAL A 54 -9.61 -8.94 9.80
C VAL A 54 -8.55 -8.97 8.70
N ILE A 55 -8.91 -8.52 7.51
CA ILE A 55 -7.99 -8.36 6.38
C ILE A 55 -8.04 -6.89 5.93
N LEU A 56 -6.89 -6.22 5.93
CA LEU A 56 -6.73 -4.88 5.35
C LEU A 56 -6.15 -5.01 3.96
N GLY A 57 -6.97 -4.74 2.95
CA GLY A 57 -6.58 -4.83 1.55
C GLY A 57 -5.78 -3.61 1.06
N LEU A 58 -5.35 -3.70 -0.20
CA LEU A 58 -4.65 -2.61 -0.90
C LEU A 58 -5.40 -1.27 -0.90
N PRO A 59 -6.74 -1.18 -1.04
CA PRO A 59 -7.43 0.11 -0.98
C PRO A 59 -7.19 0.86 0.32
N TRP A 60 -7.26 0.16 1.45
CA TRP A 60 -6.99 0.75 2.77
C TRP A 60 -5.52 1.16 2.89
N LEU A 61 -4.58 0.30 2.47
CA LEU A 61 -3.15 0.61 2.50
C LEU A 61 -2.81 1.84 1.65
N LYS A 62 -3.38 1.96 0.44
CA LYS A 62 -3.20 3.13 -0.43
C LYS A 62 -3.73 4.41 0.20
N GLN A 63 -4.86 4.32 0.90
CA GLN A 63 -5.46 5.49 1.57
C GLN A 63 -4.63 5.97 2.76
N GLN A 64 -4.14 5.05 3.59
CA GLN A 64 -3.40 5.39 4.80
C GLN A 64 -1.89 5.63 4.55
N GLN A 65 -1.38 5.21 3.39
CA GLN A 65 0.03 5.29 2.98
C GLN A 65 1.03 4.91 4.10
N PRO A 66 0.89 3.75 4.77
CA PRO A 66 1.86 3.33 5.77
C PRO A 66 3.18 2.92 5.11
N ILE A 67 4.26 3.06 5.86
CA ILE A 67 5.54 2.43 5.53
C ILE A 67 5.49 0.98 6.03
N ILE A 68 5.60 0.02 5.12
CA ILE A 68 5.55 -1.42 5.43
C ILE A 68 6.98 -1.95 5.58
N ASP A 69 7.36 -2.36 6.79
CA ASP A 69 8.56 -3.17 7.03
C ASP A 69 8.19 -4.64 6.83
N TRP A 70 8.45 -5.16 5.63
CA TRP A 70 8.12 -6.53 5.25
C TRP A 70 8.94 -7.59 5.98
N VAL A 71 10.15 -7.25 6.43
CA VAL A 71 11.02 -8.20 7.16
C VAL A 71 10.49 -8.39 8.58
N LYS A 72 10.10 -7.29 9.23
CA LYS A 72 9.56 -7.32 10.61
C LYS A 72 8.05 -7.47 10.66
N LEU A 73 7.37 -7.48 9.52
CA LEU A 73 5.91 -7.45 9.37
C LEU A 73 5.27 -6.32 10.20
N LYS A 74 5.80 -5.09 10.06
CA LYS A 74 5.30 -3.91 10.79
C LYS A 74 4.76 -2.85 9.85
N LEU A 75 3.69 -2.19 10.28
CA LEU A 75 3.19 -0.94 9.69
C LEU A 75 3.68 0.24 10.54
N ASN A 76 4.32 1.19 9.89
CA ASN A 76 4.70 2.46 10.49
C ASN A 76 3.93 3.59 9.82
N PHE A 77 3.41 4.51 10.62
CA PHE A 77 2.69 5.68 10.14
C PHE A 77 3.53 6.90 10.44
N ASN A 78 3.63 7.79 9.46
CA ASN A 78 4.21 9.12 9.67
C ASN A 78 3.17 9.93 10.44
N LEU A 79 3.16 9.79 11.76
CA LEU A 79 2.36 10.65 12.60
C LEU A 79 2.99 12.05 12.53
N PRO A 80 2.19 13.11 12.30
CA PRO A 80 2.71 14.45 12.53
C PRO A 80 3.16 14.46 14.00
N GLU A 81 4.46 14.66 14.22
CA GLU A 81 4.95 14.95 15.56
C GLU A 81 4.06 16.07 16.09
N SER A 82 3.46 15.84 17.26
CA SER A 82 2.63 16.84 17.94
C SER A 82 3.37 18.17 17.84
N THR A 83 2.74 19.14 17.18
CA THR A 83 3.34 20.43 16.86
C THR A 83 3.69 21.16 18.15
N ALA A 84 4.87 20.91 18.70
CA ALA A 84 5.63 21.98 19.31
C ALA A 84 5.99 22.91 18.15
N THR A 85 5.25 24.01 18.05
CA THR A 85 5.39 25.05 17.03
C THR A 85 6.86 25.41 16.82
N ASN A 86 7.44 24.97 15.71
CA ASN A 86 8.60 25.60 15.11
C ASN A 86 8.20 25.96 13.68
N ASN A 87 8.03 27.26 13.47
CA ASN A 87 7.63 27.88 12.23
C ASN A 87 8.40 27.31 11.04
N LEU A 88 7.72 26.59 10.13
CA LEU A 88 8.24 26.38 8.79
C LEU A 88 8.25 27.74 8.09
N LYS A 89 9.40 28.39 8.10
CA LYS A 89 9.67 29.56 7.26
C LYS A 89 9.69 29.05 5.82
N LEU A 90 8.60 29.24 5.09
CA LEU A 90 8.44 28.86 3.69
C LEU A 90 9.34 29.76 2.81
N ASN A 91 10.67 29.56 2.85
CA ASN A 91 11.65 30.33 2.08
C ASN A 91 12.83 29.48 1.56
N GLN A 92 12.67 28.17 1.37
CA GLN A 92 13.71 27.33 0.72
C GLN A 92 13.13 26.33 -0.29
N ILE A 93 12.13 26.72 -1.06
CA ILE A 93 11.96 26.11 -2.40
C ILE A 93 12.97 26.82 -3.30
N THR A 94 14.24 26.43 -3.22
CA THR A 94 15.17 26.72 -4.31
C THR A 94 14.86 25.70 -5.39
N LEU A 95 14.07 26.12 -6.39
CA LEU A 95 14.10 25.48 -7.69
C LEU A 95 15.55 25.56 -8.16
N SER A 96 16.25 24.43 -8.16
CA SER A 96 17.51 24.31 -8.86
C SER A 96 17.23 24.49 -10.34
N GLU A 97 17.26 25.73 -10.82
CA GLU A 97 17.40 26.02 -12.23
C GLU A 97 18.76 25.46 -12.64
N LYS A 98 18.75 24.27 -13.27
CA LYS A 98 19.91 23.78 -13.99
C LYS A 98 20.11 24.77 -15.15
N SER A 99 21.14 25.61 -15.06
CA SER A 99 21.55 26.47 -16.17
C SER A 99 21.88 25.57 -17.36
N PHE A 100 21.14 25.73 -18.45
CA PHE A 100 21.45 25.09 -19.71
C PHE A 100 22.64 25.82 -20.32
N ASP A 101 23.84 25.25 -20.19
CA ASP A 101 25.03 25.75 -20.86
C ASP A 101 25.05 25.15 -22.28
N PRO A 102 24.87 25.94 -23.34
CA PRO A 102 24.62 25.41 -24.69
C PRO A 102 25.87 24.84 -25.37
N ASN A 103 26.99 24.69 -24.66
CA ASN A 103 28.26 24.19 -25.18
C ASN A 103 28.89 23.06 -24.34
N ASP A 104 28.12 22.39 -23.47
CA ASP A 104 28.60 21.19 -22.78
C ASP A 104 28.45 19.95 -23.68
N ASP A 105 29.36 19.84 -24.64
CA ASP A 105 29.63 18.61 -25.38
C ASP A 105 30.41 17.64 -24.48
N SER A 106 29.69 16.93 -23.62
CA SER A 106 30.20 15.71 -22.98
C SER A 106 29.44 14.50 -23.50
N GLU A 107 30.03 13.90 -24.54
CA GLU A 107 29.82 12.50 -24.90
C GLU A 107 30.36 11.64 -23.75
N ASP A 108 29.49 10.95 -23.03
CA ASP A 108 29.87 9.75 -22.28
C ASP A 108 28.73 8.73 -22.42
N GLU A 109 28.95 7.78 -23.33
CA GLU A 109 28.32 6.48 -23.28
C GLU A 109 28.72 5.80 -21.98
N ASP A 110 27.76 5.48 -21.11
CA ASP A 110 27.96 4.36 -20.20
C ASP A 110 26.77 3.40 -20.24
N SER A 111 27.19 2.16 -20.37
CA SER A 111 26.46 0.94 -20.62
C SER A 111 25.40 0.66 -19.56
N PHE A 112 24.19 0.29 -20.02
CA PHE A 112 23.23 -0.39 -19.17
C PHE A 112 23.75 -1.80 -18.87
N GLU A 113 24.56 -1.96 -17.83
CA GLU A 113 24.81 -3.27 -17.24
C GLU A 113 23.48 -3.81 -16.67
N ASN A 114 22.88 -4.75 -17.40
CA ASN A 114 21.77 -5.56 -16.93
C ASN A 114 22.25 -6.46 -15.78
N HIS A 115 22.23 -5.95 -14.55
CA HIS A 115 22.18 -6.82 -13.38
C HIS A 115 20.79 -7.45 -13.30
N SER A 116 20.62 -8.59 -13.97
CA SER A 116 19.57 -9.55 -13.63
C SER A 116 19.81 -10.05 -12.21
N GLU A 117 19.32 -9.31 -11.22
CA GLU A 117 19.20 -9.82 -9.86
C GLU A 117 18.24 -11.01 -9.90
N LYS A 118 18.80 -12.21 -9.73
CA LYS A 118 18.04 -13.45 -9.66
C LYS A 118 17.03 -13.35 -8.52
N LEU A 119 15.74 -13.51 -8.84
CA LEU A 119 14.67 -13.48 -7.83
C LEU A 119 15.03 -14.38 -6.63
N PRO A 120 14.86 -13.89 -5.39
CA PRO A 120 15.10 -14.68 -4.19
C PRO A 120 14.35 -16.01 -4.24
N MET A 121 14.98 -17.10 -3.78
CA MET A 121 14.44 -18.48 -3.88
C MET A 121 12.99 -18.62 -3.45
N LYS A 122 12.54 -17.86 -2.44
CA LYS A 122 11.16 -17.88 -1.94
C LYS A 122 10.09 -17.42 -2.94
N TYR A 123 10.49 -16.84 -4.08
CA TYR A 123 9.60 -16.37 -5.13
C TYR A 123 9.75 -17.14 -6.44
N GLN A 124 10.61 -18.16 -6.51
CA GLN A 124 10.79 -18.96 -7.72
C GLN A 124 9.59 -19.86 -8.04
N ASP A 125 8.81 -20.26 -7.03
CA ASP A 125 7.61 -21.09 -7.24
C ASP A 125 6.46 -20.36 -7.97
N TYR A 126 6.60 -19.04 -8.19
CA TYR A 126 5.62 -18.21 -8.89
C TYR A 126 6.06 -17.84 -10.32
N SER A 127 7.18 -18.38 -10.83
CA SER A 127 7.69 -18.04 -12.17
C SER A 127 6.94 -18.73 -13.32
N ASP A 128 6.15 -19.77 -13.04
CA ASP A 128 5.52 -20.59 -14.06
C ASP A 128 4.06 -20.21 -14.25
N THR A 129 3.82 -19.09 -14.93
CA THR A 129 2.70 -18.93 -15.90
C THR A 129 2.84 -17.59 -16.64
N LEU A 130 3.48 -17.63 -17.80
CA LEU A 130 3.19 -16.76 -18.94
C LEU A 130 2.95 -17.66 -20.16
#